data_AF-A0A955E7G2-F1
#
_entry.id   AF-A0A955E7G2-F1
#
_cell.length_a   1.000
_cell.length_b   1.000
_cell.length_c   1.000
_cell.angle_alpha   90.00
_cell.angle_beta   90.00
_cell.angle_gamma   90.00
#
_symmetry.space_group_name_H-M   'P 1'
#
loop_
_entity.id
_entity.type
_entity.pdbx_description
1 polymer ?
#
loop_
_entity_poly.entity_id
_entity_poly.type
_entity_poly.pdbx_seq_one_letter_code
_entity_poly.pdbx_strand_id
1 'polypeptide(L)'
;MPRLHAIALVAIVVVGAVASRASAGVDELAQELRRLIAPGAADREQVLGALRALKDDRLRPLFSELAVGDDMIGRVQGVLALAESSDNASATTSMISRVASPEEQTLMIVRTLRDGLLSDDQIQEIIAWPGIKEELEVLLRSHIRKAEDPSMVSRLEELSTNESPAVGVIASLVLMDLGKPVDPESLMARLREKAIATDSLGVAYLLDFIRREQLTGAAPFVQLVLETQGIDMMTRSDALATMLVVAPERGEEPWNRAWQGAEGLVDQIRLALSAVSAWRTAPEDTLRAVASSGNPVISAMGGAALAFSTGKGEREKGLELWKSGYAPGIEWMVSSIEYLDLEKRLELRRALIESPIDGMRSDSLVLRMLADGMLEDDPSALCQLARNASMLADSRVARITLSAITRAGRVECASEFDQLTWPDSGLTSLAQVVAAAAGNESIRSDRLERTALGIGSLPRPARAVAAWEALLRMGEERKALAQILAAP
;
A
#
# COMPACT_ATOMS: atom_id res chain seq x y z
N MET A 1 51.93 49.89 -8.94
CA MET A 1 51.42 48.52 -9.19
C MET A 1 51.18 47.62 -7.94
N PRO A 2 51.00 48.09 -6.68
CA PRO A 2 50.72 47.19 -5.55
C PRO A 2 49.23 46.85 -5.31
N ARG A 3 48.29 47.59 -5.93
CA ARG A 3 46.83 47.37 -5.73
C ARG A 3 46.25 46.18 -6.50
N LEU A 4 46.92 45.71 -7.56
CA LEU A 4 46.48 44.55 -8.36
C LEU A 4 46.79 43.20 -7.68
N HIS A 5 47.84 43.11 -6.86
CA HIS A 5 48.18 41.87 -6.14
C HIS A 5 47.30 41.63 -4.91
N ALA A 6 46.83 42.69 -4.24
CA ALA A 6 45.92 42.58 -3.09
C ALA A 6 44.52 42.08 -3.49
N ILE A 7 44.02 42.48 -4.67
CA ILE A 7 42.72 42.02 -5.19
C ILE A 7 42.79 40.54 -5.62
N ALA A 8 43.90 40.11 -6.22
CA ALA A 8 44.11 38.71 -6.60
C ALA A 8 44.19 37.78 -5.37
N LEU A 9 44.83 38.22 -4.27
CA LEU A 9 44.96 37.40 -3.06
C LEU A 9 43.62 37.26 -2.31
N VAL A 10 42.82 38.33 -2.24
CA VAL A 10 41.47 38.29 -1.65
C VAL A 10 40.52 37.44 -2.50
N ALA A 11 40.62 37.51 -3.83
CA ALA A 11 39.84 36.64 -4.72
C ALA A 11 40.20 35.16 -4.53
N ILE A 12 41.47 34.81 -4.35
CA ILE A 12 41.90 33.41 -4.11
C ILE A 12 41.43 32.90 -2.74
N VAL A 13 41.47 33.73 -1.68
CA VAL A 13 41.00 33.32 -0.34
C VAL A 13 39.47 33.19 -0.30
N VAL A 14 38.73 34.07 -0.97
CA VAL A 14 37.26 33.98 -1.05
C VAL A 14 36.83 32.78 -1.91
N VAL A 15 37.49 32.53 -3.05
CA VAL A 15 37.23 31.33 -3.87
C VAL A 15 37.59 30.04 -3.10
N GLY A 16 38.69 30.03 -2.36
CA GLY A 16 39.08 28.90 -1.51
C GLY A 16 38.11 28.62 -0.36
N ALA A 17 37.59 29.66 0.31
CA ALA A 17 36.63 29.52 1.40
C ALA A 17 35.21 29.13 0.92
N VAL A 18 34.82 29.56 -0.28
CA VAL A 18 33.56 29.13 -0.90
C VAL A 18 33.67 27.69 -1.38
N ALA A 19 34.79 27.29 -1.97
CA ALA A 19 35.04 25.91 -2.38
C ALA A 19 35.09 24.94 -1.19
N SER A 20 35.72 25.32 -0.07
CA SER A 20 35.80 24.47 1.12
C SER A 20 34.44 24.30 1.83
N ARG A 21 33.59 25.34 1.82
CA ARG A 21 32.24 25.26 2.37
C ARG A 21 31.31 24.42 1.49
N ALA A 22 31.43 24.53 0.17
CA ALA A 22 30.67 23.70 -0.77
C ALA A 22 31.05 22.22 -0.63
N SER A 23 32.33 21.89 -0.45
CA SER A 23 32.76 20.50 -0.25
C SER A 23 32.26 19.91 1.07
N ALA A 24 32.22 20.68 2.16
CA ALA A 24 31.73 20.21 3.45
C ALA A 24 30.23 19.86 3.41
N GLY A 25 29.41 20.68 2.73
CA GLY A 25 27.98 20.42 2.60
C GLY A 25 27.66 19.14 1.81
N VAL A 26 28.42 18.85 0.74
CA VAL A 26 28.25 17.61 -0.05
C VAL A 26 28.53 16.38 0.80
N ASP A 27 29.63 16.39 1.55
CA ASP A 27 30.04 15.26 2.38
C ASP A 27 29.04 15.01 3.53
N GLU A 28 28.53 16.08 4.16
CA GLU A 28 27.49 16.00 5.20
C GLU A 28 26.17 15.43 4.66
N LEU A 29 25.74 15.86 3.46
CA LEU A 29 24.50 15.37 2.83
C LEU A 29 24.62 13.91 2.40
N ALA A 30 25.76 13.51 1.82
CA ALA A 30 26.02 12.12 1.46
C ALA A 30 26.07 11.23 2.71
N GLN A 31 26.71 11.70 3.79
CA GLN A 31 26.73 10.99 5.07
C GLN A 31 25.33 10.86 5.68
N GLU A 32 24.52 11.91 5.61
CA GLU A 32 23.14 11.86 6.10
C GLU A 32 22.27 10.90 5.29
N LEU A 33 22.33 10.93 3.96
CA LEU A 33 21.66 9.94 3.11
C LEU A 33 22.08 8.53 3.47
N ARG A 34 23.40 8.30 3.58
CA ARG A 34 23.95 7.00 3.98
C ARG A 34 23.40 6.53 5.32
N ARG A 35 23.33 7.42 6.31
CA ARG A 35 22.78 7.13 7.65
C ARG A 35 21.29 6.76 7.58
N LEU A 36 20.52 7.44 6.73
CA LEU A 36 19.08 7.19 6.57
C LEU A 36 18.78 5.87 5.84
N ILE A 37 19.65 5.43 4.93
CA ILE A 37 19.49 4.18 4.17
C ILE A 37 20.32 3.00 4.71
N ALA A 38 21.04 3.19 5.82
CA ALA A 38 21.88 2.15 6.40
C ALA A 38 21.05 0.94 6.90
N PRO A 39 21.59 -0.29 6.84
CA PRO A 39 20.98 -1.44 7.49
C PRO A 39 20.65 -1.19 8.96
N GLY A 40 19.45 -1.59 9.38
CA GLY A 40 18.94 -1.37 10.74
C GLY A 40 18.47 0.06 11.05
N ALA A 41 18.56 1.01 10.10
CA ALA A 41 18.01 2.34 10.31
C ALA A 41 16.48 2.29 10.51
N ALA A 42 15.98 2.98 11.53
CA ALA A 42 14.54 3.14 11.69
C ALA A 42 13.94 3.85 10.46
N ASP A 43 12.78 3.38 10.02
CA ASP A 43 12.07 3.83 8.83
C ASP A 43 12.82 3.64 7.49
N ARG A 44 13.82 2.75 7.43
CA ARG A 44 14.63 2.53 6.21
C ARG A 44 13.76 2.20 4.99
N GLU A 45 12.76 1.34 5.15
CA GLU A 45 11.86 0.95 4.07
C GLU A 45 11.10 2.17 3.52
N GLN A 46 10.62 3.05 4.39
CA GLN A 46 9.91 4.28 4.00
C GLN A 46 10.86 5.30 3.35
N VAL A 47 12.11 5.37 3.80
CA VAL A 47 13.15 6.22 3.19
C VAL A 47 13.46 5.75 1.77
N LEU A 48 13.74 4.45 1.59
CA LEU A 48 14.02 3.87 0.27
C LEU A 48 12.81 4.00 -0.65
N GLY A 49 11.60 3.78 -0.12
CA GLY A 49 10.36 3.96 -0.86
C GLY A 49 10.18 5.41 -1.35
N ALA A 50 10.49 6.42 -0.54
CA ALA A 50 10.40 7.82 -0.96
C ALA A 50 11.47 8.20 -2.01
N LEU A 51 12.69 7.68 -1.90
CA LEU A 51 13.71 7.86 -2.94
C LEU A 51 13.30 7.18 -4.25
N ARG A 52 12.72 5.98 -4.18
CA ARG A 52 12.20 5.24 -5.33
C ARG A 52 11.10 6.03 -6.05
N ALA A 53 10.19 6.61 -5.27
CA ALA A 53 9.06 7.37 -5.81
C ALA A 53 9.46 8.65 -6.57
N LEU A 54 10.69 9.17 -6.38
CA LEU A 54 11.21 10.26 -7.21
C LEU A 54 11.36 9.88 -8.69
N LYS A 55 11.40 8.57 -9.01
CA LYS A 55 11.62 8.05 -10.37
C LYS A 55 12.80 8.75 -11.06
N ASP A 56 13.86 9.01 -10.29
CA ASP A 56 15.04 9.70 -10.76
C ASP A 56 16.07 8.68 -11.26
N ASP A 57 16.27 8.61 -12.58
CA ASP A 57 17.23 7.69 -13.21
C ASP A 57 18.65 7.81 -12.66
N ARG A 58 19.02 8.97 -12.10
CA ARG A 58 20.32 9.18 -11.47
C ARG A 58 20.50 8.35 -10.20
N LEU A 59 19.41 7.91 -9.55
CA LEU A 59 19.44 6.98 -8.41
C LEU A 59 19.57 5.50 -8.83
N ARG A 60 19.49 5.18 -10.12
CA ARG A 60 19.63 3.80 -10.63
C ARG A 60 20.90 3.09 -10.12
N PRO A 61 22.09 3.73 -10.02
CA PRO A 61 23.26 3.09 -9.43
C PRO A 61 23.05 2.66 -7.97
N LEU A 62 22.37 3.49 -7.16
CA LEU A 62 22.05 3.15 -5.78
C LEU A 62 21.13 1.93 -5.71
N PHE A 63 20.05 1.92 -6.49
CA PHE A 63 19.11 0.80 -6.48
C PHE A 63 19.70 -0.48 -7.09
N SER A 64 20.64 -0.35 -8.03
CA SER A 64 21.40 -1.49 -8.57
C SER A 64 22.28 -2.13 -7.50
N GLU A 65 22.97 -1.32 -6.69
CA GLU A 65 23.76 -1.82 -5.56
C GLU A 65 22.86 -2.47 -4.50
N LEU A 66 21.76 -1.82 -4.14
CA LEU A 66 20.81 -2.35 -3.18
C LEU A 66 20.21 -3.69 -3.63
N ALA A 67 19.91 -3.86 -4.92
CA ALA A 67 19.37 -5.09 -5.50
C ALA A 67 20.31 -6.30 -5.41
N VAL A 68 21.63 -6.08 -5.28
CA VAL A 68 22.64 -7.14 -5.16
C VAL A 68 23.28 -7.23 -3.77
N GLY A 69 22.97 -6.29 -2.87
CA GLY A 69 23.52 -6.23 -1.52
C GLY A 69 23.02 -7.34 -0.60
N ASP A 70 23.58 -7.43 0.61
CA ASP A 70 23.29 -8.52 1.56
C ASP A 70 21.99 -8.36 2.37
N ASP A 71 21.41 -7.16 2.39
CA ASP A 71 20.21 -6.86 3.17
C ASP A 71 18.91 -7.01 2.37
N MET A 72 17.95 -7.76 2.93
CA MET A 72 16.66 -8.07 2.31
C MET A 72 15.82 -6.82 1.98
N ILE A 73 15.74 -5.85 2.89
CA ILE A 73 14.93 -4.63 2.66
C ILE A 73 15.53 -3.84 1.49
N GLY A 74 16.86 -3.70 1.48
CA GLY A 74 17.60 -3.10 0.38
C GLY A 74 17.34 -3.81 -0.94
N ARG A 75 17.49 -5.14 -0.98
CA ARG A 75 17.26 -5.93 -2.21
C ARG A 75 15.86 -5.79 -2.74
N VAL A 76 14.83 -5.93 -1.90
CA VAL A 76 13.43 -5.77 -2.29
C VAL A 76 13.18 -4.38 -2.87
N GLN A 77 13.61 -3.31 -2.18
CA GLN A 77 13.40 -1.94 -2.67
C GLN A 77 14.20 -1.63 -3.94
N GLY A 78 15.42 -2.19 -4.06
CA GLY A 78 16.24 -2.09 -5.27
C GLY A 78 15.57 -2.74 -6.48
N VAL A 79 15.09 -3.98 -6.34
CA VAL A 79 14.37 -4.69 -7.41
C VAL A 79 13.10 -3.94 -7.82
N LEU A 80 12.30 -3.47 -6.85
CA LEU A 80 11.08 -2.72 -7.14
C LEU A 80 11.38 -1.38 -7.84
N ALA A 81 12.41 -0.64 -7.40
CA ALA A 81 12.78 0.63 -8.02
C ALA A 81 13.29 0.45 -9.46
N LEU A 82 14.05 -0.61 -9.72
CA LEU A 82 14.52 -0.95 -11.07
C LEU A 82 13.37 -1.41 -11.98
N ALA A 83 12.38 -2.13 -11.43
CA ALA A 83 11.17 -2.54 -12.14
C ALA A 83 10.35 -1.32 -12.59
N GLU A 84 10.06 -0.41 -11.67
CA GLU A 84 9.28 0.81 -11.93
C GLU A 84 9.95 1.78 -12.91
N SER A 85 11.29 1.79 -12.95
CA SER A 85 12.08 2.65 -13.86
C SER A 85 12.33 2.00 -15.22
N SER A 86 11.81 0.79 -15.48
CA SER A 86 11.91 0.13 -16.78
C SER A 86 10.87 0.67 -17.76
N ASP A 87 11.15 0.61 -19.07
CA ASP A 87 10.25 1.12 -20.11
C ASP A 87 8.83 0.52 -20.04
N ASN A 88 8.71 -0.71 -19.54
CA ASN A 88 7.45 -1.43 -19.40
C ASN A 88 6.91 -1.45 -17.95
N ALA A 89 7.56 -0.76 -17.02
CA ALA A 89 7.26 -0.80 -15.58
C ALA A 89 7.09 -2.24 -15.02
N SER A 90 7.94 -3.16 -15.49
CA SER A 90 7.83 -4.59 -15.19
C SER A 90 9.05 -5.09 -14.43
N ALA A 91 8.83 -5.93 -13.42
CA ALA A 91 9.92 -6.59 -12.72
C ALA A 91 10.64 -7.56 -13.66
N THR A 92 11.97 -7.61 -13.60
CA THR A 92 12.71 -8.61 -14.37
C THR A 92 12.76 -9.91 -13.56
N THR A 93 12.08 -10.95 -14.05
CA THR A 93 12.10 -12.33 -13.52
C THR A 93 13.54 -12.82 -13.26
N SER A 94 14.47 -12.50 -14.16
CA SER A 94 15.90 -12.85 -14.00
C SER A 94 16.62 -12.17 -12.83
N MET A 95 16.13 -11.05 -12.29
CA MET A 95 16.69 -10.44 -11.07
C MET A 95 16.19 -11.19 -9.83
N ILE A 96 14.90 -11.51 -9.80
CA ILE A 96 14.28 -12.24 -8.69
C ILE A 96 14.89 -13.64 -8.57
N SER A 97 15.10 -14.36 -9.69
CA SER A 97 15.67 -15.71 -9.68
C SER A 97 17.11 -15.80 -9.17
N ARG A 98 17.85 -14.68 -9.11
CA ARG A 98 19.22 -14.62 -8.57
C ARG A 98 19.27 -14.50 -7.05
N VAL A 99 18.16 -14.21 -6.40
CA VAL A 99 18.09 -14.10 -4.93
C VAL A 99 18.26 -15.49 -4.34
N ALA A 100 19.26 -15.67 -3.49
CA ALA A 100 19.62 -17.00 -2.99
C ALA A 100 18.59 -17.59 -1.99
N SER A 101 17.91 -16.74 -1.21
CA SER A 101 16.90 -17.20 -0.25
C SER A 101 15.55 -17.42 -0.95
N PRO A 102 14.98 -18.64 -0.91
CA PRO A 102 13.65 -18.90 -1.46
C PRO A 102 12.54 -18.11 -0.75
N GLU A 103 12.68 -17.84 0.55
CA GLU A 103 11.74 -17.02 1.33
C GLU A 103 11.71 -15.59 0.81
N GLU A 104 12.89 -15.03 0.52
CA GLU A 104 13.00 -13.70 -0.04
C GLU A 104 12.52 -13.63 -1.49
N GLN A 105 12.83 -14.64 -2.32
CA GLN A 105 12.25 -14.76 -3.66
C GLN A 105 10.72 -14.73 -3.59
N THR A 106 10.14 -15.49 -2.66
CA THR A 106 8.69 -15.53 -2.43
C THR A 106 8.17 -14.14 -2.04
N LEU A 107 8.83 -13.45 -1.11
CA LEU A 107 8.45 -12.10 -0.70
C LEU A 107 8.49 -11.10 -1.87
N MET A 108 9.52 -11.16 -2.71
CA MET A 108 9.65 -10.32 -3.90
C MET A 108 8.55 -10.60 -4.91
N ILE A 109 8.24 -11.87 -5.17
CA ILE A 109 7.19 -12.28 -6.11
C ILE A 109 5.83 -11.81 -5.59
N VAL A 110 5.52 -12.02 -4.31
CA VAL A 110 4.26 -11.57 -3.71
C VAL A 110 4.12 -10.03 -3.77
N ARG A 111 5.19 -9.28 -3.48
CA ARG A 111 5.18 -7.82 -3.56
C ARG A 111 5.02 -7.32 -4.99
N THR A 112 5.77 -7.87 -5.94
CA THR A 112 5.67 -7.48 -7.36
C THR A 112 4.32 -7.85 -7.97
N LEU A 113 3.75 -9.01 -7.60
CA LEU A 113 2.39 -9.41 -7.99
C LEU A 113 1.35 -8.42 -7.45
N ARG A 114 1.42 -8.10 -6.15
CA ARG A 114 0.51 -7.16 -5.50
C ARG A 114 0.60 -5.75 -6.09
N ASP A 115 1.81 -5.31 -6.43
CA ASP A 115 2.06 -3.98 -6.99
C ASP A 115 1.79 -3.95 -8.52
N GLY A 116 1.31 -5.05 -9.13
CA GLY A 116 0.97 -5.12 -10.55
C GLY A 116 2.19 -5.09 -11.50
N LEU A 117 3.38 -5.39 -10.98
CA LEU A 117 4.66 -5.34 -11.70
C LEU A 117 5.02 -6.66 -12.41
N LEU A 118 4.11 -7.65 -12.38
CA LEU A 118 4.24 -8.92 -13.08
C LEU A 118 3.11 -9.08 -14.10
N SER A 119 3.45 -9.34 -15.37
CA SER A 119 2.49 -9.73 -16.39
C SER A 119 2.14 -11.22 -16.32
N ASP A 120 1.04 -11.64 -16.94
CA ASP A 120 0.66 -13.06 -17.10
C ASP A 120 1.84 -13.91 -17.61
N ASP A 121 2.58 -13.43 -18.63
CA ASP A 121 3.73 -14.13 -19.22
C ASP A 121 4.88 -14.30 -18.21
N GLN A 122 5.14 -13.28 -17.40
CA GLN A 122 6.17 -13.33 -16.36
C GLN A 122 5.77 -14.27 -15.22
N ILE A 123 4.47 -14.31 -14.87
CA ILE A 123 3.95 -15.27 -13.90
C ILE A 123 4.12 -16.70 -14.43
N GLN A 124 3.82 -16.94 -15.71
CA GLN A 124 4.06 -18.24 -16.35
C GLN A 124 5.55 -18.62 -16.36
N GLU A 125 6.43 -17.66 -16.63
CA GLU A 125 7.88 -17.87 -16.53
C GLU A 125 8.31 -18.28 -15.12
N ILE A 126 7.82 -17.59 -14.09
CA ILE A 126 8.11 -17.90 -12.68
C ILE A 126 7.59 -19.29 -12.31
N ILE A 127 6.37 -19.66 -12.73
CA ILE A 127 5.80 -20.99 -12.53
C ILE A 127 6.70 -22.08 -13.15
N ALA A 128 7.38 -21.78 -14.25
CA ALA A 128 8.29 -22.70 -14.92
C ALA A 128 9.68 -22.81 -14.26
N TRP A 129 9.97 -22.04 -13.19
CA TRP A 129 11.26 -22.11 -12.51
C TRP A 129 11.49 -23.45 -11.83
N PRO A 130 12.69 -24.06 -11.99
CA PRO A 130 13.03 -25.27 -11.26
C PRO A 130 12.98 -25.05 -9.74
N GLY A 131 12.21 -25.87 -9.04
CA GLY A 131 12.15 -25.84 -7.57
C GLY A 131 11.33 -24.69 -7.00
N ILE A 132 10.42 -24.08 -7.78
CA ILE A 132 9.40 -23.20 -7.20
C ILE A 132 8.64 -23.93 -6.09
N LYS A 133 8.46 -23.25 -4.95
CA LYS A 133 7.66 -23.78 -3.84
C LYS A 133 6.22 -23.94 -4.31
N GLU A 134 5.62 -25.09 -4.03
CA GLU A 134 4.26 -25.41 -4.49
C GLU A 134 3.21 -24.47 -3.89
N GLU A 135 3.46 -23.91 -2.70
CA GLU A 135 2.65 -22.84 -2.11
C GLU A 135 2.62 -21.59 -2.99
N LEU A 136 3.75 -21.23 -3.59
CA LEU A 136 3.83 -20.09 -4.49
C LEU A 136 3.24 -20.44 -5.86
N GLU A 137 3.53 -21.64 -6.37
CA GLU A 137 2.97 -22.11 -7.64
C GLU A 137 1.44 -22.03 -7.64
N VAL A 138 0.79 -22.53 -6.58
CA VAL A 138 -0.68 -22.54 -6.51
C VAL A 138 -1.27 -21.12 -6.42
N LEU A 139 -0.62 -20.19 -5.71
CA LEU A 139 -1.04 -18.78 -5.64
C LEU A 139 -0.87 -18.07 -6.99
N LEU A 140 0.23 -18.31 -7.69
CA LEU A 140 0.43 -17.72 -9.01
C LEU A 140 -0.58 -18.28 -10.03
N ARG A 141 -0.87 -19.58 -9.97
CA ARG A 141 -1.89 -20.21 -10.81
C ARG A 141 -3.29 -19.71 -10.50
N SER A 142 -3.63 -19.44 -9.23
CA SER A 142 -4.94 -18.88 -8.89
C SER A 142 -5.14 -17.49 -9.50
N HIS A 143 -4.06 -16.70 -9.57
CA HIS A 143 -4.09 -15.35 -10.12
C HIS A 143 -4.34 -15.33 -11.64
N ILE A 144 -3.65 -16.17 -12.40
CA ILE A 144 -3.74 -16.20 -13.88
C ILE A 144 -4.76 -17.21 -14.42
N ARG A 145 -5.65 -17.71 -13.55
CA ARG A 145 -6.49 -18.87 -13.87
C ARG A 145 -7.41 -18.62 -15.06
N LYS A 146 -7.44 -19.56 -16.01
CA LYS A 146 -8.32 -19.55 -17.19
C LYS A 146 -8.96 -20.93 -17.32
N ALA A 147 -10.29 -21.00 -17.26
CA ALA A 147 -11.04 -22.26 -17.22
C ALA A 147 -10.81 -23.19 -18.43
N GLU A 148 -10.36 -22.61 -19.55
CA GLU A 148 -10.14 -23.34 -20.80
C GLU A 148 -8.72 -23.91 -20.95
N ASP A 149 -7.80 -23.67 -20.01
CA ASP A 149 -6.42 -24.19 -20.05
C ASP A 149 -6.33 -25.61 -19.44
N PRO A 150 -6.22 -26.68 -20.25
CA PRO A 150 -6.20 -28.05 -19.73
C PRO A 150 -4.93 -28.35 -18.93
N SER A 151 -3.81 -27.71 -19.28
CA SER A 151 -2.52 -27.92 -18.62
C SER A 151 -2.54 -27.41 -17.17
N MET A 152 -3.19 -26.26 -16.98
CA MET A 152 -3.42 -25.68 -15.66
C MET A 152 -4.31 -26.57 -14.81
N VAL A 153 -5.42 -27.08 -15.37
CA VAL A 153 -6.33 -27.98 -14.65
C VAL A 153 -5.60 -29.24 -14.19
N SER A 154 -4.88 -29.92 -15.08
CA SER A 154 -4.15 -31.14 -14.72
C SER A 154 -3.10 -30.89 -13.63
N ARG A 155 -2.36 -29.78 -13.69
CA ARG A 155 -1.38 -29.45 -12.65
C ARG A 155 -2.05 -29.10 -11.31
N LEU A 156 -3.20 -28.43 -11.33
CA LEU A 156 -3.98 -28.18 -10.11
C LEU A 156 -4.55 -29.48 -9.52
N GLU A 157 -4.96 -30.45 -10.35
CA GLU A 157 -5.36 -31.79 -9.90
C GLU A 157 -4.21 -32.49 -9.18
N GLU A 158 -2.98 -32.42 -9.72
CA GLU A 158 -1.79 -32.94 -9.04
C GLU A 158 -1.54 -32.23 -7.70
N LEU A 159 -1.48 -30.89 -7.70
CA LEU A 159 -1.28 -30.07 -6.50
C LEU A 159 -2.37 -30.29 -5.45
N SER A 160 -3.59 -30.61 -5.87
CA SER A 160 -4.68 -30.94 -4.95
C SER A 160 -4.39 -32.20 -4.12
N THR A 161 -3.47 -33.07 -4.55
CA THR A 161 -3.07 -34.27 -3.79
C THR A 161 -1.83 -34.05 -2.90
N ASN A 162 -1.31 -32.83 -2.82
CA ASN A 162 -0.06 -32.50 -2.13
C ASN A 162 -0.06 -32.80 -0.62
N GLU A 163 1.07 -33.25 -0.07
CA GLU A 163 1.17 -33.55 1.37
C GLU A 163 0.97 -32.31 2.27
N SER A 164 1.34 -31.12 1.76
CA SER A 164 1.04 -29.82 2.37
C SER A 164 -0.46 -29.53 2.27
N PRO A 165 -1.18 -29.47 3.41
CA PRO A 165 -2.63 -29.28 3.37
C PRO A 165 -3.02 -27.91 2.81
N ALA A 166 -2.20 -26.89 3.02
CA ALA A 166 -2.43 -25.56 2.49
C ALA A 166 -2.42 -25.57 0.95
N VAL A 167 -1.39 -26.18 0.35
CA VAL A 167 -1.28 -26.35 -1.12
C VAL A 167 -2.46 -27.15 -1.64
N GLY A 168 -2.73 -28.31 -1.04
CA GLY A 168 -3.78 -29.20 -1.49
C GLY A 168 -5.16 -28.55 -1.45
N VAL A 169 -5.49 -27.86 -0.36
CA VAL A 169 -6.79 -27.20 -0.20
C VAL A 169 -6.93 -25.99 -1.11
N ILE A 170 -5.90 -25.14 -1.23
CA ILE A 170 -5.95 -23.99 -2.16
C ILE A 170 -6.14 -24.49 -3.60
N ALA A 171 -5.39 -25.51 -4.03
CA ALA A 171 -5.52 -26.07 -5.37
C ALA A 171 -6.93 -26.62 -5.61
N SER A 172 -7.49 -27.33 -4.63
CA SER A 172 -8.87 -27.82 -4.68
C SER A 172 -9.92 -26.70 -4.75
N LEU A 173 -9.73 -25.60 -4.02
CA LEU A 173 -10.63 -24.43 -4.08
C LEU A 173 -10.59 -23.78 -5.47
N VAL A 174 -9.41 -23.68 -6.08
CA VAL A 174 -9.27 -23.18 -7.46
C VAL A 174 -9.94 -24.14 -8.45
N LEU A 175 -9.77 -25.46 -8.29
CA LEU A 175 -10.47 -26.45 -9.12
C LEU A 175 -11.99 -26.34 -9.02
N MET A 176 -12.54 -26.10 -7.82
CA MET A 176 -13.97 -25.84 -7.62
C MET A 176 -14.41 -24.60 -8.40
N ASP A 177 -13.64 -23.52 -8.36
CA ASP A 177 -13.90 -22.29 -9.13
C ASP A 177 -13.86 -22.51 -10.65
N LEU A 178 -12.99 -23.40 -11.12
CA LEU A 178 -12.94 -23.84 -12.52
C LEU A 178 -14.04 -24.86 -12.89
N GLY A 179 -15.00 -25.10 -12.01
CA GLY A 179 -16.14 -26.01 -12.23
C GLY A 179 -15.78 -27.49 -12.21
N LYS A 180 -14.62 -27.87 -11.65
CA LYS A 180 -14.21 -29.26 -11.51
C LYS A 180 -14.86 -29.88 -10.26
N PRO A 181 -15.27 -31.17 -10.33
CA PRO A 181 -15.91 -31.82 -9.21
C PRO A 181 -14.89 -32.05 -8.09
N VAL A 182 -15.06 -31.35 -6.97
CA VAL A 182 -14.31 -31.55 -5.74
C VAL A 182 -15.32 -31.66 -4.60
N ASP A 183 -15.14 -32.67 -3.73
CA ASP A 183 -16.00 -32.87 -2.56
C ASP A 183 -15.56 -31.95 -1.41
N PRO A 184 -16.39 -30.99 -0.96
CA PRO A 184 -16.05 -30.09 0.14
C PRO A 184 -15.79 -30.81 1.47
N GLU A 185 -16.47 -31.94 1.71
CA GLU A 185 -16.30 -32.73 2.94
C GLU A 185 -14.90 -33.34 3.02
N SER A 186 -14.37 -33.82 1.89
CA SER A 186 -12.99 -34.28 1.78
C SER A 186 -11.98 -33.17 2.11
N LEU A 187 -12.23 -31.93 1.65
CA LEU A 187 -11.37 -30.78 1.99
C LEU A 187 -11.39 -30.47 3.48
N MET A 188 -12.58 -30.43 4.06
CA MET A 188 -12.76 -30.17 5.49
C MET A 188 -12.12 -31.29 6.34
N ALA A 189 -12.27 -32.55 5.94
CA ALA A 189 -11.64 -33.68 6.60
C ALA A 189 -10.10 -33.56 6.59
N ARG A 190 -9.51 -33.17 5.46
CA ARG A 190 -8.07 -32.95 5.34
C ARG A 190 -7.57 -31.81 6.23
N LEU A 191 -8.31 -30.71 6.32
CA LEU A 191 -8.00 -29.61 7.24
C LEU A 191 -8.06 -30.08 8.69
N ARG A 192 -9.03 -30.93 9.07
CA ARG A 192 -9.17 -31.49 10.42
C ARG A 192 -8.05 -32.45 10.78
N GLU A 193 -7.69 -33.36 9.88
CA GLU A 193 -6.63 -34.36 10.11
C GLU A 193 -5.30 -33.71 10.51
N LYS A 194 -5.04 -32.50 9.99
CA LYS A 194 -3.78 -31.77 10.19
C LYS A 194 -3.89 -30.68 11.26
N ALA A 195 -4.97 -30.69 12.06
CA ALA A 195 -5.31 -29.69 13.08
C ALA A 195 -5.47 -28.24 12.55
N ILE A 196 -5.56 -28.05 11.23
CA ILE A 196 -5.76 -26.74 10.59
C ILE A 196 -7.23 -26.32 10.71
N ALA A 197 -8.19 -27.25 10.63
CA ALA A 197 -9.61 -26.90 10.82
C ALA A 197 -9.98 -26.58 12.27
N THR A 198 -9.19 -27.05 13.24
CA THR A 198 -9.31 -26.65 14.64
C THR A 198 -8.58 -25.33 14.93
N ASP A 199 -7.67 -24.94 14.05
CA ASP A 199 -7.03 -23.64 14.07
C ASP A 199 -7.89 -22.64 13.30
N SER A 200 -8.66 -21.83 14.02
CA SER A 200 -9.48 -20.74 13.47
C SER A 200 -8.71 -19.86 12.47
N LEU A 201 -7.39 -19.72 12.63
CA LEU A 201 -6.55 -18.92 11.73
C LEU A 201 -6.41 -19.55 10.34
N GLY A 202 -6.32 -20.88 10.25
CA GLY A 202 -6.19 -21.59 8.99
C GLY A 202 -7.45 -21.46 8.13
N VAL A 203 -8.62 -21.64 8.73
CA VAL A 203 -9.90 -21.47 8.02
C VAL A 203 -10.13 -20.00 7.64
N ALA A 204 -9.84 -19.06 8.54
CA ALA A 204 -9.95 -17.63 8.25
C ALA A 204 -9.08 -17.21 7.06
N TYR A 205 -7.84 -17.74 6.96
CA TYR A 205 -6.97 -17.50 5.81
C TYR A 205 -7.57 -18.02 4.49
N LEU A 206 -8.16 -19.22 4.49
CA LEU A 206 -8.80 -19.77 3.29
C LEU A 206 -10.04 -18.98 2.87
N LEU A 207 -10.85 -18.52 3.83
CA LEU A 207 -12.00 -17.66 3.57
C LEU A 207 -11.58 -16.31 2.97
N ASP A 208 -10.52 -15.70 3.51
CA ASP A 208 -9.95 -14.48 2.95
C ASP A 208 -9.41 -14.69 1.54
N PHE A 209 -8.71 -15.80 1.29
CA PHE A 209 -8.26 -16.18 -0.05
C PHE A 209 -9.42 -16.34 -1.05
N ILE A 210 -10.46 -17.11 -0.69
CA ILE A 210 -11.68 -17.29 -1.51
C ILE A 210 -12.30 -15.94 -1.85
N ARG A 211 -12.38 -15.04 -0.87
CA ARG A 211 -12.97 -13.70 -1.03
C ARG A 211 -12.12 -12.80 -1.93
N ARG A 212 -10.80 -12.74 -1.71
CA ARG A 212 -9.88 -11.89 -2.50
C ARG A 212 -9.80 -12.33 -3.96
N GLU A 213 -9.69 -13.63 -4.18
CA GLU A 213 -9.63 -14.22 -5.52
C GLU A 213 -11.01 -14.38 -6.16
N GLN A 214 -12.10 -14.07 -5.43
CA GLN A 214 -13.49 -14.21 -5.85
C GLN A 214 -13.81 -15.60 -6.40
N LEU A 215 -13.45 -16.65 -5.65
CA LEU A 215 -13.66 -18.04 -6.05
C LEU A 215 -15.14 -18.45 -5.90
N THR A 216 -15.98 -18.02 -6.83
CA THR A 216 -17.43 -18.30 -6.86
C THR A 216 -17.75 -19.80 -6.73
N GLY A 217 -16.98 -20.68 -7.38
CA GLY A 217 -17.19 -22.12 -7.30
C GLY A 217 -16.90 -22.72 -5.91
N ALA A 218 -16.21 -21.99 -5.02
CA ALA A 218 -15.91 -22.44 -3.66
C ALA A 218 -17.10 -22.31 -2.69
N ALA A 219 -18.25 -21.77 -3.11
CA ALA A 219 -19.43 -21.59 -2.26
C ALA A 219 -19.85 -22.87 -1.47
N PRO A 220 -19.83 -24.10 -2.04
CA PRO A 220 -20.14 -25.32 -1.29
C PRO A 220 -19.21 -25.57 -0.09
N PHE A 221 -17.93 -25.20 -0.20
CA PHE A 221 -16.98 -25.30 0.92
C PHE A 221 -17.29 -24.28 2.01
N VAL A 222 -17.61 -23.04 1.64
CA VAL A 222 -18.00 -22.00 2.60
C VAL A 222 -19.29 -22.39 3.34
N GLN A 223 -20.25 -23.03 2.65
CA GLN A 223 -21.47 -23.56 3.27
C GLN A 223 -21.15 -24.61 4.33
N LEU A 224 -20.26 -25.55 4.01
CA LEU A 224 -19.83 -26.58 4.94
C LEU A 224 -19.13 -25.98 6.19
N VAL A 225 -18.34 -24.92 6.03
CA VAL A 225 -17.79 -24.16 7.16
C VAL A 225 -18.92 -23.63 8.04
N LEU A 226 -19.94 -22.98 7.46
CA LEU A 226 -21.08 -22.43 8.22
C LEU A 226 -21.88 -23.49 8.98
N GLU A 227 -21.99 -24.71 8.43
CA GLU A 227 -22.74 -25.83 9.02
C GLU A 227 -21.92 -26.62 10.06
N THR A 228 -20.60 -26.44 10.08
CA THR A 228 -19.72 -27.17 11.01
C THR A 228 -19.95 -26.70 12.45
N GLN A 229 -20.28 -27.66 13.32
CA GLN A 229 -20.41 -27.41 14.75
C GLN A 229 -19.04 -27.11 15.39
N GLY A 230 -19.02 -26.22 16.38
CA GLY A 230 -17.81 -25.88 17.13
C GLY A 230 -16.91 -24.83 16.47
N ILE A 231 -17.25 -24.33 15.29
CA ILE A 231 -16.57 -23.16 14.71
C ILE A 231 -16.88 -21.92 15.55
N ASP A 232 -15.84 -21.17 15.89
CA ASP A 232 -15.94 -19.94 16.67
C ASP A 232 -16.68 -18.82 15.90
N MET A 233 -17.18 -17.84 16.64
CA MET A 233 -18.00 -16.76 16.07
C MET A 233 -17.24 -15.89 15.07
N MET A 234 -15.91 -15.73 15.20
CA MET A 234 -15.11 -14.92 14.28
C MET A 234 -15.01 -15.63 12.93
N THR A 235 -14.60 -16.90 12.92
CA THR A 235 -14.56 -17.72 11.70
C THR A 235 -15.93 -17.84 11.04
N ARG A 236 -17.00 -17.97 11.83
CA ARG A 236 -18.38 -17.98 11.32
C ARG A 236 -18.74 -16.65 10.65
N SER A 237 -18.37 -15.53 11.25
CA SER A 237 -18.58 -14.19 10.68
C SER A 237 -17.81 -14.03 9.36
N ASP A 238 -16.58 -14.50 9.28
CA ASP A 238 -15.78 -14.50 8.05
C ASP A 238 -16.39 -15.40 6.96
N ALA A 239 -16.94 -16.55 7.34
CA ALA A 239 -17.62 -17.45 6.42
C ALA A 239 -18.91 -16.81 5.87
N LEU A 240 -19.68 -16.11 6.71
CA LEU A 240 -20.84 -15.34 6.26
C LEU A 240 -20.44 -14.22 5.30
N ALA A 241 -19.39 -13.46 5.63
CA ALA A 241 -18.85 -12.41 4.75
C ALA A 241 -18.43 -12.99 3.39
N THR A 242 -17.74 -14.13 3.41
CA THR A 242 -17.27 -14.82 2.22
C THR A 242 -18.44 -15.32 1.38
N MET A 243 -19.45 -15.94 2.00
CA MET A 243 -20.64 -16.41 1.31
C MET A 243 -21.40 -15.27 0.62
N LEU A 244 -21.55 -14.12 1.29
CA LEU A 244 -22.17 -12.93 0.70
C LEU A 244 -21.37 -12.37 -0.49
N VAL A 245 -20.07 -12.68 -0.62
CA VAL A 245 -19.24 -12.33 -1.78
C VAL A 245 -19.39 -13.35 -2.91
N VAL A 246 -19.25 -14.64 -2.61
CA VAL A 246 -19.13 -15.68 -3.66
C VAL A 246 -20.44 -16.31 -4.11
N ALA A 247 -21.49 -16.25 -3.27
CA ALA A 247 -22.84 -16.75 -3.57
C ALA A 247 -23.90 -16.02 -2.72
N PRO A 248 -24.16 -14.73 -2.99
CA PRO A 248 -25.00 -13.86 -2.16
C PRO A 248 -26.39 -14.41 -1.91
N GLU A 249 -27.00 -15.07 -2.90
CA GLU A 249 -28.32 -15.70 -2.79
C GLU A 249 -28.37 -16.85 -1.77
N ARG A 250 -27.22 -17.48 -1.49
CA ARG A 250 -27.09 -18.53 -0.46
C ARG A 250 -26.68 -17.97 0.89
N GLY A 251 -26.00 -16.82 0.91
CA GLY A 251 -25.49 -16.18 2.13
C GLY A 251 -26.55 -15.39 2.91
N GLU A 252 -27.59 -14.91 2.25
CA GLU A 252 -28.60 -14.03 2.85
C GLU A 252 -29.35 -14.66 4.02
N GLU A 253 -29.93 -15.85 3.83
CA GLU A 253 -30.72 -16.51 4.88
C GLU A 253 -29.86 -16.88 6.11
N PRO A 254 -28.68 -17.53 5.98
CA PRO A 254 -27.79 -17.76 7.10
C PRO A 254 -27.38 -16.49 7.83
N TRP A 255 -27.08 -15.42 7.10
CA TRP A 255 -26.72 -14.13 7.70
C TRP A 255 -27.90 -13.51 8.47
N ASN A 256 -29.10 -13.48 7.88
CA ASN A 256 -30.30 -12.93 8.51
C ASN A 256 -30.66 -13.68 9.81
N ARG A 257 -30.54 -15.02 9.82
CA ARG A 257 -30.73 -15.81 11.04
C ARG A 257 -29.72 -15.46 12.12
N ALA A 258 -28.44 -15.30 11.75
CA ALA A 258 -27.39 -14.90 12.69
C ALA A 258 -27.62 -13.47 13.23
N TRP A 259 -28.03 -12.54 12.36
CA TRP A 259 -28.34 -11.15 12.70
C TRP A 259 -29.49 -11.05 13.71
N GLN A 260 -30.59 -11.76 13.47
CA GLN A 260 -31.75 -11.79 14.37
C GLN A 260 -31.45 -12.50 15.70
N GLY A 261 -30.55 -13.48 15.68
CA GLY A 261 -30.12 -14.23 16.87
C GLY A 261 -28.97 -13.61 17.65
N ALA A 262 -28.45 -12.44 17.26
CA ALA A 262 -27.30 -11.82 17.90
C ALA A 262 -27.62 -11.35 19.33
N GLU A 263 -26.96 -11.92 20.33
CA GLU A 263 -27.26 -11.70 21.76
C GLU A 263 -26.64 -10.40 22.34
N GLY A 264 -25.73 -9.75 21.61
CA GLY A 264 -25.04 -8.56 22.09
C GLY A 264 -24.42 -7.68 21.01
N LEU A 265 -23.97 -6.49 21.43
CA LEU A 265 -23.42 -5.48 20.54
C LEU A 265 -22.18 -5.96 19.77
N VAL A 266 -21.31 -6.76 20.42
CA VAL A 266 -20.09 -7.29 19.77
C VAL A 266 -20.45 -8.19 18.59
N ASP A 267 -21.46 -9.05 18.74
CA ASP A 267 -21.90 -9.95 17.67
C ASP A 267 -22.61 -9.18 16.56
N GLN A 268 -23.45 -8.20 16.91
CA GLN A 268 -24.04 -7.30 15.92
C GLN A 268 -22.99 -6.51 15.14
N ILE A 269 -21.93 -6.01 15.79
CA ILE A 269 -20.84 -5.32 15.10
C ILE A 269 -20.10 -6.27 14.13
N ARG A 270 -19.81 -7.50 14.55
CA ARG A 270 -19.16 -8.50 13.68
C ARG A 270 -20.01 -8.86 12.46
N LEU A 271 -21.30 -9.11 12.68
CA LEU A 271 -22.25 -9.43 11.61
C LEU A 271 -22.52 -8.23 10.70
N ALA A 272 -22.49 -7.01 11.23
CA ALA A 272 -22.51 -5.80 10.41
C ALA A 272 -21.25 -5.72 9.54
N LEU A 273 -20.06 -5.95 10.11
CA LEU A 273 -18.80 -5.96 9.38
C LEU A 273 -18.77 -7.03 8.27
N SER A 274 -19.36 -8.21 8.51
CA SER A 274 -19.45 -9.25 7.48
C SER A 274 -20.34 -8.84 6.30
N ALA A 275 -21.50 -8.22 6.57
CA ALA A 275 -22.39 -7.70 5.54
C ALA A 275 -21.76 -6.54 4.75
N VAL A 276 -21.21 -5.53 5.43
CA VAL A 276 -20.63 -4.37 4.75
C VAL A 276 -19.37 -4.72 3.98
N SER A 277 -18.57 -5.70 4.43
CA SER A 277 -17.41 -6.19 3.67
C SER A 277 -17.81 -6.81 2.31
N ALA A 278 -19.05 -7.27 2.19
CA ALA A 278 -19.63 -7.81 0.97
C ALA A 278 -20.52 -6.81 0.21
N TRP A 279 -20.45 -5.50 0.48
CA TRP A 279 -21.41 -4.50 -0.02
C TRP A 279 -21.66 -4.49 -1.55
N ARG A 280 -20.68 -4.95 -2.34
CA ARG A 280 -20.78 -5.01 -3.81
C ARG A 280 -21.71 -6.11 -4.31
N THR A 281 -21.90 -7.16 -3.52
CA THR A 281 -22.60 -8.40 -3.90
C THR A 281 -23.72 -8.76 -2.93
N ALA A 282 -23.63 -8.30 -1.67
CA ALA A 282 -24.64 -8.55 -0.65
C ALA A 282 -26.01 -8.02 -1.10
N PRO A 283 -27.10 -8.77 -0.83
CA PRO A 283 -28.45 -8.30 -1.14
C PRO A 283 -28.76 -6.96 -0.44
N GLU A 284 -29.51 -6.10 -1.12
CA GLU A 284 -29.81 -4.76 -0.59
C GLU A 284 -30.53 -4.82 0.77
N ASP A 285 -31.41 -5.80 0.97
CA ASP A 285 -32.14 -5.98 2.22
C ASP A 285 -31.23 -6.36 3.39
N THR A 286 -30.13 -7.08 3.13
CA THR A 286 -29.06 -7.34 4.12
C THR A 286 -28.42 -6.04 4.57
N LEU A 287 -28.04 -5.17 3.62
CA LEU A 287 -27.43 -3.87 3.94
C LEU A 287 -28.43 -2.92 4.63
N ARG A 288 -29.71 -2.92 4.22
CA ARG A 288 -30.78 -2.14 4.87
C ARG A 288 -31.03 -2.59 6.31
N ALA A 289 -30.93 -3.89 6.60
CA ALA A 289 -31.07 -4.40 7.96
C ALA A 289 -29.97 -3.86 8.90
N VAL A 290 -28.73 -3.80 8.41
CA VAL A 290 -27.61 -3.17 9.14
C VAL A 290 -27.82 -1.66 9.29
N ALA A 291 -28.22 -0.98 8.21
CA ALA A 291 -28.46 0.47 8.19
C ALA A 291 -29.62 0.90 9.11
N SER A 292 -30.57 -0.01 9.39
CA SER A 292 -31.73 0.24 10.26
C SER A 292 -31.48 -0.14 11.73
N SER A 293 -30.24 -0.50 12.08
CA SER A 293 -29.88 -0.85 13.46
C SER A 293 -30.10 0.34 14.40
N GLY A 294 -30.60 0.08 15.61
CA GLY A 294 -30.74 1.09 16.66
C GLY A 294 -29.41 1.57 17.23
N ASN A 295 -28.29 0.89 16.92
CA ASN A 295 -26.96 1.31 17.33
C ASN A 295 -26.36 2.31 16.31
N PRO A 296 -25.91 3.51 16.72
CA PRO A 296 -25.42 4.54 15.79
C PRO A 296 -24.21 4.11 14.95
N VAL A 297 -23.27 3.35 15.51
CA VAL A 297 -22.07 2.88 14.79
C VAL A 297 -22.48 1.88 13.72
N ILE A 298 -23.33 0.92 14.07
CA ILE A 298 -23.79 -0.10 13.12
C ILE A 298 -24.67 0.51 12.03
N SER A 299 -25.58 1.42 12.39
CA SER A 299 -26.39 2.19 11.44
C SER A 299 -25.51 2.96 10.45
N ALA A 300 -24.43 3.60 10.92
CA ALA A 300 -23.52 4.34 10.05
C ALA A 300 -22.75 3.40 9.09
N MET A 301 -22.31 2.23 9.57
CA MET A 301 -21.68 1.21 8.70
C MET A 301 -22.64 0.73 7.61
N GLY A 302 -23.85 0.32 7.99
CA GLY A 302 -24.86 -0.15 7.03
C GLY A 302 -25.29 0.95 6.07
N GLY A 303 -25.44 2.18 6.55
CA GLY A 303 -25.79 3.34 5.74
C GLY A 303 -24.73 3.64 4.68
N ALA A 304 -23.44 3.60 5.04
CA ALA A 304 -22.35 3.77 4.09
C ALA A 304 -22.30 2.64 3.05
N ALA A 305 -22.43 1.38 3.50
CA ALA A 305 -22.42 0.22 2.59
C ALA A 305 -23.59 0.24 1.60
N LEU A 306 -24.79 0.57 2.08
CA LEU A 306 -25.97 0.71 1.23
C LEU A 306 -25.82 1.87 0.24
N ALA A 307 -25.26 3.00 0.67
CA ALA A 307 -24.99 4.14 -0.20
C ALA A 307 -23.99 3.77 -1.31
N PHE A 308 -22.91 3.07 -0.97
CA PHE A 308 -21.90 2.63 -1.94
C PHE A 308 -22.48 1.62 -2.93
N SER A 309 -23.28 0.66 -2.45
CA SER A 309 -23.94 -0.35 -3.28
C SER A 309 -24.96 0.25 -4.26
N THR A 310 -25.77 1.21 -3.79
CA THR A 310 -26.84 1.82 -4.58
C THR A 310 -26.41 3.03 -5.39
N GLY A 311 -25.20 3.53 -5.15
CA GLY A 311 -24.69 4.73 -5.80
C GLY A 311 -25.36 6.03 -5.33
N LYS A 312 -25.92 6.06 -4.12
CA LYS A 312 -26.74 7.17 -3.59
C LYS A 312 -26.28 7.64 -2.22
N GLY A 313 -25.81 8.88 -2.14
CA GLY A 313 -25.47 9.53 -0.88
C GLY A 313 -24.16 9.05 -0.27
N GLU A 314 -23.23 8.55 -1.09
CA GLU A 314 -21.94 7.97 -0.70
C GLU A 314 -21.13 8.94 0.15
N ARG A 315 -21.08 10.21 -0.25
CA ARG A 315 -20.40 11.25 0.52
C ARG A 315 -21.00 11.44 1.91
N GLU A 316 -22.33 11.62 1.97
CA GLU A 316 -23.02 11.90 3.23
C GLU A 316 -22.88 10.74 4.21
N LYS A 317 -23.13 9.51 3.73
CA LYS A 317 -23.07 8.31 4.56
C LYS A 317 -21.65 7.89 4.91
N GLY A 318 -20.69 8.10 4.01
CA GLY A 318 -19.27 7.95 4.34
C GLY A 318 -18.82 8.92 5.45
N LEU A 319 -19.26 10.18 5.40
CA LEU A 319 -18.97 11.16 6.46
C LEU A 319 -19.66 10.83 7.79
N GLU A 320 -20.86 10.25 7.76
CA GLU A 320 -21.55 9.76 8.96
C GLU A 320 -20.73 8.66 9.66
N LEU A 321 -20.24 7.68 8.88
CA LEU A 321 -19.36 6.63 9.38
C LEU A 321 -18.02 7.17 9.86
N TRP A 322 -17.41 8.11 9.14
CA TRP A 322 -16.19 8.80 9.55
C TRP A 322 -16.32 9.45 10.94
N LYS A 323 -17.43 10.17 11.17
CA LYS A 323 -17.72 10.85 12.44
C LYS A 323 -18.03 9.89 13.58
N SER A 324 -18.40 8.64 13.31
CA SER A 324 -18.60 7.62 14.35
C SER A 324 -17.31 7.30 15.11
N GLY A 325 -16.14 7.55 14.52
CA GLY A 325 -14.83 7.25 15.11
C GLY A 325 -14.52 5.76 15.25
N TYR A 326 -15.38 4.87 14.72
CA TYR A 326 -15.19 3.42 14.84
C TYR A 326 -14.15 2.92 13.82
N ALA A 327 -12.92 2.67 14.30
CA ALA A 327 -11.77 2.37 13.45
C ALA A 327 -11.98 1.23 12.44
N PRO A 328 -12.51 0.04 12.79
CA PRO A 328 -12.73 -1.03 11.81
C PRO A 328 -13.70 -0.65 10.68
N GLY A 329 -14.76 0.09 11.01
CA GLY A 329 -15.70 0.61 10.00
C GLY A 329 -15.05 1.66 9.09
N ILE A 330 -14.20 2.52 9.64
CA ILE A 330 -13.44 3.50 8.86
C ILE A 330 -12.43 2.81 7.93
N GLU A 331 -11.69 1.82 8.41
CA GLU A 331 -10.72 1.05 7.61
C GLU A 331 -11.41 0.32 6.45
N TRP A 332 -12.56 -0.32 6.72
CA TRP A 332 -13.41 -0.92 5.70
C TRP A 332 -13.84 0.12 4.65
N MET A 333 -14.33 1.28 5.10
CA MET A 333 -14.81 2.34 4.22
C MET A 333 -13.69 2.84 3.30
N VAL A 334 -12.51 3.13 3.86
CA VAL A 334 -11.36 3.61 3.07
C VAL A 334 -10.92 2.60 2.02
N SER A 335 -10.92 1.31 2.36
CA SER A 335 -10.63 0.25 1.40
C SER A 335 -11.71 0.09 0.33
N SER A 336 -12.98 0.35 0.70
CA SER A 336 -14.13 0.23 -0.20
C SER A 336 -14.26 1.39 -1.19
N ILE A 337 -13.74 2.56 -0.83
CA ILE A 337 -13.73 3.75 -1.69
C ILE A 337 -13.09 3.46 -3.05
N GLU A 338 -12.08 2.57 -3.11
CA GLU A 338 -11.39 2.20 -4.35
C GLU A 338 -12.29 1.64 -5.46
N TYR A 339 -13.46 1.12 -5.09
CA TYR A 339 -14.40 0.52 -6.04
C TYR A 339 -15.53 1.48 -6.47
N LEU A 340 -15.52 2.73 -6.00
CA LEU A 340 -16.48 3.75 -6.43
C LEU A 340 -16.04 4.39 -7.76
N ASP A 341 -16.99 5.00 -8.47
CA ASP A 341 -16.69 5.82 -9.64
C ASP A 341 -15.67 6.91 -9.30
N LEU A 342 -14.74 7.20 -10.21
CA LEU A 342 -13.62 8.13 -9.99
C LEU A 342 -14.05 9.47 -9.37
N GLU A 343 -15.10 10.09 -9.89
CA GLU A 343 -15.62 11.37 -9.39
C GLU A 343 -16.05 11.28 -7.92
N LYS A 344 -16.86 10.25 -7.58
CA LYS A 344 -17.38 10.02 -6.24
C LYS A 344 -16.28 9.64 -5.25
N ARG A 345 -15.33 8.82 -5.71
CA ARG A 345 -14.12 8.44 -4.98
C ARG A 345 -13.32 9.67 -4.57
N LEU A 346 -13.00 10.55 -5.53
CA LEU A 346 -12.28 11.81 -5.26
C LEU A 346 -13.07 12.74 -4.34
N GLU A 347 -14.38 12.88 -4.55
CA GLU A 347 -15.25 13.73 -3.73
C GLU A 347 -15.27 13.26 -2.27
N LEU A 348 -15.48 11.97 -2.03
CA LEU A 348 -15.53 11.40 -0.70
C LEU A 348 -14.16 11.46 -0.03
N ARG A 349 -13.06 11.08 -0.70
CA ARG A 349 -11.72 11.18 -0.09
C ARG A 349 -11.37 12.61 0.33
N ARG A 350 -11.67 13.60 -0.53
CA ARG A 350 -11.49 15.01 -0.18
C ARG A 350 -12.27 15.36 1.09
N ALA A 351 -13.56 15.01 1.13
CA ALA A 351 -14.42 15.29 2.27
C ALA A 351 -13.91 14.63 3.57
N LEU A 352 -13.38 13.40 3.50
CA LEU A 352 -12.81 12.69 4.64
C LEU A 352 -11.49 13.33 5.11
N ILE A 353 -10.61 13.72 4.20
CA ILE A 353 -9.36 14.41 4.55
C ILE A 353 -9.68 15.76 5.20
N GLU A 354 -10.64 16.52 4.68
CA GLU A 354 -11.06 17.83 5.23
C GLU A 354 -11.79 17.69 6.57
N SER A 355 -12.53 16.60 6.80
CA SER A 355 -13.29 16.39 8.03
C SER A 355 -12.39 15.98 9.20
N PRO A 356 -12.41 16.69 10.34
CA PRO A 356 -11.72 16.23 11.55
C PRO A 356 -12.36 14.94 12.09
N ILE A 357 -11.55 14.09 12.74
CA ILE A 357 -12.00 13.02 13.65
C ILE A 357 -11.36 13.29 15.00
N ASP A 358 -12.18 13.33 16.04
CA ASP A 358 -11.71 13.44 17.42
C ASP A 358 -10.74 12.30 17.76
N GLY A 359 -9.53 12.65 18.20
CA GLY A 359 -8.51 11.68 18.59
C GLY A 359 -7.71 11.06 17.44
N MET A 360 -8.07 11.28 16.17
CA MET A 360 -7.26 10.80 15.04
C MET A 360 -6.08 11.75 14.79
N ARG A 361 -4.87 11.22 14.90
CA ARG A 361 -3.66 11.98 14.61
C ARG A 361 -3.52 12.24 13.11
N SER A 362 -2.90 13.35 12.73
CA SER A 362 -2.64 13.72 11.33
C SER A 362 -1.75 12.72 10.58
N ASP A 363 -1.02 11.89 11.29
CA ASP A 363 -0.17 10.83 10.76
C ASP A 363 -0.86 9.46 10.75
N SER A 364 -2.17 9.40 11.01
CA SER A 364 -2.98 8.18 10.91
C SER A 364 -2.78 7.48 9.56
N LEU A 365 -2.61 6.16 9.59
CA LEU A 365 -2.52 5.31 8.39
C LEU A 365 -3.71 5.55 7.45
N VAL A 366 -4.90 5.73 7.99
CA VAL A 366 -6.14 5.96 7.23
C VAL A 366 -6.06 7.24 6.40
N LEU A 367 -5.59 8.34 6.99
CA LEU A 367 -5.43 9.61 6.27
C LEU A 367 -4.35 9.53 5.20
N ARG A 368 -3.32 8.70 5.42
CA ARG A 368 -2.29 8.43 4.40
C ARG A 368 -2.90 7.68 3.22
N MET A 369 -3.64 6.59 3.48
CA MET A 369 -4.32 5.82 2.43
C MET A 369 -5.26 6.69 1.58
N LEU A 370 -6.04 7.57 2.22
CA LEU A 370 -6.90 8.51 1.50
C LEU A 370 -6.10 9.48 0.61
N ALA A 371 -5.02 10.04 1.11
CA ALA A 371 -4.20 10.98 0.35
C ALA A 371 -3.41 10.30 -0.78
N ASP A 372 -2.90 9.09 -0.52
CA ASP A 372 -2.17 8.29 -1.51
C ASP A 372 -3.10 7.86 -2.65
N GLY A 373 -4.32 7.37 -2.34
CA GLY A 373 -5.31 7.04 -3.35
C GLY A 373 -5.79 8.27 -4.16
N MET A 374 -5.94 9.44 -3.53
CA MET A 374 -6.24 10.69 -4.28
C MET A 374 -5.12 11.03 -5.27
N LEU A 375 -3.87 10.77 -4.90
CA LEU A 375 -2.75 11.05 -5.78
C LEU A 375 -2.70 10.11 -6.97
N GLU A 376 -2.99 8.82 -6.77
CA GLU A 376 -3.08 7.84 -7.87
C GLU A 376 -4.16 8.22 -8.88
N ASP A 377 -5.26 8.79 -8.40
CA ASP A 377 -6.43 9.12 -9.22
C ASP A 377 -6.38 10.49 -9.89
N ASP A 378 -6.05 11.53 -9.12
CA ASP A 378 -5.99 12.91 -9.58
C ASP A 378 -4.99 13.71 -8.71
N PRO A 379 -3.70 13.74 -9.11
CA PRO A 379 -2.69 14.54 -8.44
C PRO A 379 -3.06 16.02 -8.30
N SER A 380 -3.80 16.57 -9.26
CA SER A 380 -4.20 17.98 -9.26
C SER A 380 -5.23 18.26 -8.17
N ALA A 381 -6.16 17.33 -7.91
CA ALA A 381 -7.10 17.44 -6.81
C ALA A 381 -6.39 17.47 -5.44
N LEU A 382 -5.36 16.65 -5.23
CA LEU A 382 -4.58 16.66 -4.00
C LEU A 382 -3.76 17.97 -3.86
N CYS A 383 -3.18 18.46 -4.96
CA CYS A 383 -2.50 19.76 -4.97
C CYS A 383 -3.44 20.92 -4.63
N GLN A 384 -4.66 20.92 -5.18
CA GLN A 384 -5.65 21.93 -4.86
C GLN A 384 -6.04 21.89 -3.37
N LEU A 385 -6.14 20.69 -2.80
CA LEU A 385 -6.41 20.51 -1.37
C LEU A 385 -5.26 21.08 -0.51
N ALA A 386 -4.00 20.87 -0.91
CA ALA A 386 -2.84 21.45 -0.23
C ALA A 386 -2.84 23.00 -0.30
N ARG A 387 -3.19 23.59 -1.46
CA ARG A 387 -3.33 25.06 -1.61
C ARG A 387 -4.43 25.61 -0.71
N ASN A 388 -5.58 24.95 -0.68
CA ASN A 388 -6.69 25.33 0.20
C ASN A 388 -6.26 25.29 1.68
N ALA A 389 -5.53 24.25 2.07
CA ALA A 389 -5.00 24.14 3.43
C ALA A 389 -4.02 25.26 3.79
N SER A 390 -3.15 25.66 2.86
CA SER A 390 -2.28 26.84 3.02
C SER A 390 -3.11 28.13 3.22
N MET A 391 -4.12 28.38 2.38
CA MET A 391 -4.96 29.57 2.48
C MET A 391 -5.77 29.64 3.78
N LEU A 392 -6.26 28.51 4.26
CA LEU A 392 -7.06 28.39 5.49
C LEU A 392 -6.22 28.23 6.76
N ALA A 393 -4.89 28.19 6.62
CA ALA A 393 -3.95 27.86 7.67
C ALA A 393 -4.24 26.52 8.39
N ASP A 394 -4.74 25.51 7.67
CA ASP A 394 -5.04 24.17 8.20
C ASP A 394 -3.77 23.30 8.21
N SER A 395 -3.08 23.28 9.35
CA SER A 395 -1.86 22.48 9.52
C SER A 395 -2.07 20.98 9.35
N ARG A 396 -3.26 20.46 9.64
CA ARG A 396 -3.55 19.01 9.58
C ARG A 396 -3.65 18.58 8.12
N VAL A 397 -4.51 19.24 7.34
CA VAL A 397 -4.69 18.93 5.92
C VAL A 397 -3.41 19.21 5.14
N ALA A 398 -2.72 20.32 5.43
CA ALA A 398 -1.42 20.63 4.83
C ALA A 398 -0.40 19.52 5.08
N ARG A 399 -0.30 19.00 6.32
CA ARG A 399 0.64 17.91 6.65
C ARG A 399 0.32 16.62 5.91
N ILE A 400 -0.95 16.23 5.85
CA ILE A 400 -1.41 15.01 5.18
C ILE A 400 -1.07 15.07 3.69
N THR A 401 -1.51 16.14 3.02
CA THR A 401 -1.34 16.34 1.58
C THR A 401 0.15 16.45 1.19
N LEU A 402 0.93 17.29 1.87
CA LEU A 402 2.36 17.43 1.57
C LEU A 402 3.15 16.14 1.85
N SER A 403 2.78 15.39 2.90
CA SER A 403 3.44 14.12 3.21
C SER A 403 3.13 13.05 2.17
N ALA A 404 1.90 13.00 1.65
CA ALA A 404 1.52 12.10 0.56
C ALA A 404 2.28 12.42 -0.73
N ILE A 405 2.31 13.71 -1.11
CA ILE A 405 3.07 14.17 -2.28
C ILE A 405 4.56 13.82 -2.14
N THR A 406 5.15 14.02 -0.95
CA THR A 406 6.55 13.64 -0.70
C THR A 406 6.81 12.15 -0.89
N ARG A 407 5.87 11.28 -0.47
CA ARG A 407 6.01 9.82 -0.61
C ARG A 407 5.91 9.34 -2.04
N ALA A 408 5.16 10.04 -2.87
CA ALA A 408 4.96 9.68 -4.25
C ALA A 408 5.96 10.34 -5.21
N GLY A 409 6.76 11.28 -4.71
CA GLY A 409 7.84 11.90 -5.45
C GLY A 409 7.38 13.04 -6.35
N ARG A 410 7.58 12.92 -7.66
CA ARG A 410 7.40 14.04 -8.60
C ARG A 410 5.93 14.27 -8.92
N VAL A 411 5.40 15.40 -8.45
CA VAL A 411 4.03 15.84 -8.73
C VAL A 411 4.07 17.27 -9.28
N GLU A 412 3.83 17.44 -10.58
CA GLU A 412 4.09 18.69 -11.32
C GLU A 412 3.42 19.93 -10.70
N CYS A 413 2.16 19.81 -10.27
CA CYS A 413 1.40 20.90 -9.66
C CYS A 413 1.93 21.39 -8.31
N ALA A 414 2.90 20.66 -7.73
CA ALA A 414 3.52 20.99 -6.46
C ALA A 414 4.75 21.91 -6.59
N SER A 415 5.21 22.16 -7.83
CA SER A 415 6.34 23.06 -8.12
C SER A 415 6.13 24.48 -7.58
N GLU A 416 4.90 24.95 -7.47
CA GLU A 416 4.52 26.29 -7.01
C GLU A 416 4.33 26.41 -5.47
N PHE A 417 4.51 25.33 -4.71
CA PHE A 417 4.24 25.33 -3.26
C PHE A 417 5.21 26.17 -2.42
N ASP A 418 6.35 26.55 -2.98
CA ASP A 418 7.33 27.44 -2.33
C ASP A 418 6.86 28.90 -2.25
N GLN A 419 5.89 29.28 -3.08
CA GLN A 419 5.29 30.61 -3.12
C GLN A 419 4.13 30.77 -2.12
N LEU A 420 3.67 29.65 -1.55
CA LEU A 420 2.55 29.62 -0.61
C LEU A 420 3.02 29.92 0.83
N THR A 421 2.11 30.49 1.62
CA THR A 421 2.36 30.73 3.05
C THR A 421 1.80 29.57 3.87
N TRP A 422 2.67 28.90 4.62
CA TRP A 422 2.30 27.73 5.41
C TRP A 422 2.15 28.05 6.89
N PRO A 423 1.29 27.33 7.63
CA PRO A 423 1.00 27.62 9.05
C PRO A 423 2.21 27.59 9.98
N ASP A 424 3.20 26.75 9.67
CA ASP A 424 4.39 26.57 10.48
C ASP A 424 5.65 26.34 9.62
N SER A 425 6.82 26.48 10.25
CA SER A 425 8.12 26.33 9.58
C SER A 425 8.39 24.89 9.14
N GLY A 426 7.83 23.88 9.80
CA GLY A 426 7.93 22.49 9.39
C GLY A 426 7.18 22.25 8.08
N LEU A 427 5.95 22.75 7.96
CA LEU A 427 5.17 22.69 6.73
C LEU A 427 5.82 23.51 5.61
N THR A 428 6.42 24.66 5.94
CA THR A 428 7.20 25.45 4.97
C THR A 428 8.37 24.62 4.42
N SER A 429 9.15 23.96 5.28
CA SER A 429 10.25 23.10 4.85
C SER A 429 9.76 21.91 4.03
N LEU A 430 8.67 21.26 4.44
CA LEU A 430 8.09 20.14 3.70
C LEU A 430 7.61 20.55 2.31
N ALA A 431 6.94 21.70 2.20
CA ALA A 431 6.50 22.27 0.93
C ALA A 431 7.68 22.61 0.01
N GLN A 432 8.80 23.09 0.55
CA GLN A 432 10.03 23.32 -0.23
C GLN A 432 10.64 22.01 -0.75
N VAL A 433 10.64 20.95 0.05
CA VAL A 433 11.10 19.62 -0.39
C VAL A 433 10.22 19.08 -1.52
N VAL A 434 8.90 19.19 -1.36
CA VAL A 434 7.92 18.80 -2.37
C VAL A 434 8.09 19.60 -3.66
N ALA A 435 8.19 20.92 -3.58
CA ALA A 435 8.41 21.78 -4.75
C ALA A 435 9.73 21.47 -5.44
N ALA A 436 10.79 21.20 -4.67
CA ALA A 436 12.09 20.83 -5.21
C ALA A 436 12.03 19.50 -5.97
N ALA A 437 11.40 18.47 -5.40
CA ALA A 437 11.19 17.18 -6.04
C ALA A 437 10.34 17.30 -7.32
N ALA A 438 9.35 18.19 -7.34
CA ALA A 438 8.56 18.52 -8.52
C ALA A 438 9.31 19.33 -9.60
N GLY A 439 10.62 19.57 -9.43
CA GLY A 439 11.46 20.24 -10.43
C GLY A 439 11.55 21.76 -10.27
N ASN A 440 11.10 22.35 -9.16
CA ASN A 440 11.27 23.79 -8.96
C ASN A 440 12.74 24.14 -8.65
N GLU A 441 13.40 24.79 -9.61
CA GLU A 441 14.80 25.24 -9.52
C GLU A 441 14.98 26.52 -8.68
N SER A 442 13.91 27.25 -8.34
CA SER A 442 13.99 28.44 -7.48
C SER A 442 14.43 28.11 -6.05
N ILE A 443 14.18 26.86 -5.61
CA ILE A 443 14.52 26.38 -4.28
C ILE A 443 16.04 26.28 -4.16
N ARG A 444 16.60 27.18 -3.34
CA ARG A 444 18.03 27.20 -3.07
C ARG A 444 18.49 25.95 -2.33
N SER A 445 19.64 25.40 -2.73
CA SER A 445 20.27 24.23 -2.11
C SER A 445 20.53 24.40 -0.61
N ASP A 446 20.90 25.60 -0.14
CA ASP A 446 21.15 25.87 1.29
C ASP A 446 19.89 25.74 2.19
N ARG A 447 18.69 25.81 1.61
CA ARG A 447 17.44 25.53 2.34
C ARG A 447 17.24 24.04 2.47
N LEU A 448 17.35 23.30 1.37
CA LEU A 448 17.21 21.84 1.34
C LEU A 448 18.28 21.15 2.19
N GLU A 449 19.51 21.67 2.20
CA GLU A 449 20.60 21.19 3.05
C GLU A 449 20.23 21.26 4.53
N ARG A 450 19.76 22.43 4.99
CA ARG A 450 19.31 22.61 6.38
C ARG A 450 18.16 21.66 6.73
N THR A 451 17.21 21.48 5.81
CA THR A 451 16.09 20.56 5.98
C THR A 451 16.56 19.10 6.08
N ALA A 452 17.47 18.67 5.20
CA ALA A 452 18.08 17.35 5.22
C ALA A 452 18.79 17.07 6.55
N LEU A 453 19.56 18.03 7.05
CA LEU A 453 20.31 17.94 8.31
C LEU A 453 19.43 18.07 9.57
N GLY A 454 18.10 18.15 9.41
CA GLY A 454 17.14 18.06 10.52
C GLY A 454 16.76 19.40 11.16
N ILE A 455 17.06 20.53 10.49
CA ILE A 455 16.61 21.84 10.93
C ILE A 455 15.13 21.98 10.52
N GLY A 456 14.24 21.67 11.46
CA GLY A 456 12.81 21.54 11.25
C GLY A 456 12.43 20.06 11.32
N SER A 457 11.62 19.69 12.32
CA SER A 457 11.24 18.30 12.63
C SER A 457 10.46 17.67 11.46
N LEU A 458 11.18 17.18 10.45
CA LEU A 458 10.61 16.48 9.31
C LEU A 458 10.79 14.97 9.45
N PRO A 459 9.84 14.18 8.90
CA PRO A 459 10.00 12.74 8.77
C PRO A 459 11.27 12.37 7.99
N ARG A 460 11.89 11.24 8.36
CA ARG A 460 13.10 10.72 7.70
C ARG A 460 12.98 10.61 6.17
N PRO A 461 11.85 10.15 5.59
CA PRO A 461 11.71 10.11 4.13
C PRO A 461 11.83 11.49 3.47
N ALA A 462 11.21 12.52 4.06
CA ALA A 462 11.31 13.89 3.55
C ALA A 462 12.74 14.44 3.63
N ARG A 463 13.49 14.07 4.68
CA ARG A 463 14.89 14.46 4.84
C ARG A 463 15.80 13.81 3.78
N ALA A 464 15.54 12.55 3.42
CA ALA A 464 16.27 11.87 2.37
C ALA A 464 15.99 12.51 1.00
N VAL A 465 14.73 12.81 0.69
CA VAL A 465 14.38 13.56 -0.53
C VAL A 465 15.05 14.93 -0.54
N ALA A 466 15.02 15.67 0.57
CA ALA A 466 15.70 16.96 0.69
C ALA A 466 17.21 16.87 0.43
N ALA A 467 17.86 15.82 0.98
CA ALA A 467 19.29 15.62 0.81
C ALA A 467 19.64 15.32 -0.65
N TRP A 468 18.88 14.45 -1.30
CA TRP A 468 19.04 14.14 -2.72
C TRP A 468 18.83 15.38 -3.59
N GLU A 469 17.74 16.10 -3.40
CA GLU A 469 17.41 17.31 -4.17
C GLU A 469 18.41 18.45 -3.97
N ALA A 470 19.04 18.53 -2.78
CA ALA A 470 20.14 19.47 -2.52
C ALA A 470 21.39 19.10 -3.32
N LEU A 471 21.79 17.82 -3.32
CA LEU A 471 22.95 17.31 -4.07
C LEU A 471 22.79 17.50 -5.58
N LEU A 472 21.58 17.26 -6.11
CA LEU A 472 21.27 17.51 -7.51
C LEU A 472 21.49 18.98 -7.91
N ARG A 473 21.03 19.92 -7.08
CA ARG A 473 21.18 21.37 -7.33
C ARG A 473 22.61 21.85 -7.16
N MET A 474 23.42 21.13 -6.39
CA MET A 474 24.86 21.35 -6.31
C MET A 474 25.62 20.80 -7.53
N GLY A 475 25.00 19.92 -8.34
CA GLY A 475 25.67 19.21 -9.44
C GLY A 475 26.68 18.17 -8.96
N GLU A 476 26.51 17.67 -7.73
CA GLU A 476 27.46 16.82 -7.01
C GLU A 476 26.89 15.41 -6.76
N GLU A 477 25.79 15.05 -7.43
CA GLU A 477 25.07 13.80 -7.20
C GLU A 477 25.92 12.56 -7.51
N ARG A 478 26.78 12.63 -8.53
CA ARG A 478 27.71 11.54 -8.87
C ARG A 478 28.76 11.33 -7.78
N LYS A 479 29.30 12.43 -7.23
CA LYS A 479 30.28 12.39 -6.15
C LYS A 479 29.63 11.84 -4.88
N ALA A 480 28.43 12.31 -4.54
CA ALA A 480 27.70 11.82 -3.38
C ALA A 480 27.31 10.34 -3.51
N LEU A 481 26.85 9.88 -4.67
CA LEU A 481 26.59 8.46 -4.91
C LEU A 481 27.86 7.62 -4.75
N ALA A 482 29.00 8.08 -5.30
CA ALA A 482 30.27 7.39 -5.10
C ALA A 482 30.60 7.27 -3.60
N GLN A 483 30.36 8.30 -2.78
CA GLN A 483 30.59 8.24 -1.33
C GLN A 483 29.62 7.31 -0.60
N ILE A 484 28.34 7.31 -1.00
CA ILE A 484 27.32 6.43 -0.42
C ILE A 484 27.66 4.96 -0.70
N LEU A 485 28.16 4.67 -1.91
CA LEU A 485 28.46 3.32 -2.38
C LEU A 485 29.87 2.82 -2.01
N ALA A 486 30.86 3.69 -1.84
CA ALA A 486 32.27 3.29 -1.67
C ALA A 486 32.60 2.71 -0.29
N ALA A 487 31.66 2.67 0.64
CA ALA A 487 31.98 2.43 2.02
C ALA A 487 31.38 1.10 2.51
N PRO A 488 32.22 0.25 3.15
CA PRO A 488 31.87 -1.12 3.49
C PRO A 488 30.75 -1.23 4.51
#